data_AF-A0A3B9C053-F1
#
_entry.id   AF-A0A3B9C053-F1
#
_cell.length_a   1.000
_cell.length_b   1.000
_cell.length_c   1.000
_cell.angle_alpha   90.00
_cell.angle_beta   90.00
_cell.angle_gamma   90.00
#
_symmetry.space_group_name_H-M   'P 1'
#
loop_
_entity.id
_entity.type
_entity.pdbx_description
1 polymer ?
#
loop_
_entity_poly.entity_id
_entity_poly.type
_entity_poly.pdbx_seq_one_letter_code
_entity_poly.pdbx_strand_id
1 'polypeptide(L)'
;MKNIILIYIFTPLYALSYSASNSNSKKRFIELNQNWEQVNISALDKGYSYTNEVDFIKLHLSLVEDELRRTTPNNLSAHQKQNRIKCLDILNKYWNNGVFPKNTFHKERTPYFIDIYGTYCAVGYLIGETGFDEVAQKIHQENNYGYIKD
;
A
#
# COMPACT_ATOMS: atom_id res chain seq x y z
N MET A 1 32.11 31.24 -58.18
CA MET A 1 31.89 29.98 -57.45
C MET A 1 31.94 30.31 -55.96
N LYS A 2 30.78 30.48 -55.32
CA LYS A 2 30.69 30.80 -53.88
C LYS A 2 30.28 29.52 -53.16
N ASN A 3 31.15 29.05 -52.28
CA ASN A 3 31.01 27.79 -51.55
C ASN A 3 29.92 27.91 -50.49
N ILE A 4 28.95 26.99 -50.52
CA ILE A 4 27.90 26.83 -49.52
C ILE A 4 28.48 26.03 -48.35
N ILE A 5 28.58 26.65 -47.18
CA ILE A 5 28.88 25.95 -45.92
C ILE A 5 27.57 25.32 -45.45
N LEU A 6 27.48 23.99 -45.55
CA LEU A 6 26.36 23.19 -45.02
C LEU A 6 26.55 23.07 -43.49
N ILE A 7 25.78 23.83 -42.73
CA ILE A 7 25.72 23.70 -41.26
C ILE A 7 24.89 22.46 -40.94
N TYR A 8 25.54 21.38 -40.52
CA TYR A 8 24.87 20.24 -39.90
C TYR A 8 24.39 20.66 -38.51
N ILE A 9 23.10 21.00 -38.41
CA ILE A 9 22.42 21.14 -37.12
C ILE A 9 22.28 19.74 -36.54
N PHE A 10 23.18 19.42 -35.61
CA PHE A 10 23.06 18.26 -34.73
C PHE A 10 21.87 18.53 -33.80
N THR A 11 20.69 18.02 -34.16
CA THR A 11 19.54 18.07 -33.26
C THR A 11 19.87 17.19 -32.06
N PRO A 12 19.83 17.71 -30.82
CA PRO A 12 19.98 16.86 -29.67
C PRO A 12 18.76 15.94 -29.65
N LEU A 13 19.02 14.64 -29.76
CA LEU A 13 18.04 13.61 -29.46
C LEU A 13 17.66 13.81 -28.00
N TYR A 14 16.54 14.51 -27.74
CA TYR A 14 15.90 14.51 -26.44
C TYR A 14 15.50 13.06 -26.18
N ALA A 15 16.36 12.32 -25.48
CA ALA A 15 15.92 11.12 -24.80
C ALA A 15 14.84 11.58 -23.83
N LEU A 16 13.58 11.37 -24.21
CA LEU A 16 12.47 11.32 -23.28
C LEU A 16 12.86 10.27 -22.26
N SER A 17 13.40 10.71 -21.12
CA SER A 17 13.56 9.89 -19.93
C SER A 17 12.17 9.64 -19.34
N TYR A 18 11.41 8.82 -20.05
CA TYR A 18 10.18 8.21 -19.57
C TYR A 18 10.51 6.76 -19.21
N SER A 19 10.03 6.28 -18.05
CA SER A 19 9.97 4.86 -17.68
C SER A 19 11.18 4.18 -16.97
N ALA A 20 11.80 4.80 -15.96
CA ALA A 20 12.61 4.04 -14.98
C ALA A 20 12.00 4.04 -13.55
N SER A 21 11.38 5.15 -13.14
CA SER A 21 10.72 5.27 -11.83
C SER A 21 9.47 4.39 -11.71
N ASN A 22 8.71 4.24 -12.80
CA ASN A 22 7.37 3.64 -12.78
C ASN A 22 7.39 2.12 -12.64
N SER A 23 8.37 1.46 -13.26
CA SER A 23 8.56 0.00 -13.13
C SER A 23 8.93 -0.38 -11.70
N ASN A 24 9.67 0.46 -10.99
CA ASN A 24 10.11 0.19 -9.63
C ASN A 24 8.95 0.30 -8.61
N SER A 25 8.09 1.31 -8.75
CA SER A 25 6.91 1.47 -7.88
C SER A 25 5.94 0.29 -8.01
N LYS A 26 5.57 -0.08 -9.25
CA LYS A 26 4.69 -1.24 -9.47
C LYS A 26 5.29 -2.54 -8.93
N LYS A 27 6.59 -2.76 -9.17
CA LYS A 27 7.31 -3.93 -8.65
C LYS A 27 7.26 -4.01 -7.13
N ARG A 28 7.50 -2.91 -6.43
CA ARG A 28 7.46 -2.86 -4.96
C ARG A 28 6.07 -3.15 -4.39
N PHE A 29 5.01 -2.67 -5.05
CA PHE A 29 3.64 -3.06 -4.68
C PHE A 29 3.40 -4.57 -4.86
N ILE A 30 3.84 -5.15 -5.96
CA ILE A 30 3.71 -6.60 -6.21
C ILE A 30 4.51 -7.43 -5.19
N GLU A 31 5.73 -7.00 -4.84
CA GLU A 31 6.54 -7.62 -3.77
C GLU A 31 5.86 -7.53 -2.40
N LEU A 32 5.12 -6.45 -2.15
CA LEU A 32 4.31 -6.27 -0.95
C LEU A 32 3.09 -7.21 -0.93
N ASN A 33 2.34 -7.25 -2.05
CA ASN A 33 1.16 -8.08 -2.23
C ASN A 33 0.98 -8.42 -3.72
N GLN A 34 1.05 -9.70 -4.07
CA GLN A 34 0.95 -10.17 -5.46
C GLN A 34 -0.38 -9.84 -6.13
N ASN A 35 -1.45 -9.60 -5.37
CA ASN A 35 -2.75 -9.20 -5.90
C ASN A 35 -2.70 -7.86 -6.67
N TRP A 36 -1.67 -7.03 -6.47
CA TRP A 36 -1.45 -5.82 -7.28
C TRP A 36 -1.12 -6.11 -8.75
N GLU A 37 -0.78 -7.35 -9.11
CA GLU A 37 -0.65 -7.75 -10.52
C GLU A 37 -1.97 -7.62 -11.29
N GLN A 38 -3.09 -7.84 -10.60
CA GLN A 38 -4.43 -7.88 -11.20
C GLN A 38 -5.13 -6.52 -11.19
N VAL A 39 -4.65 -5.58 -10.38
CA VAL A 39 -5.26 -4.24 -10.22
C VAL A 39 -4.55 -3.24 -11.13
N ASN A 40 -5.32 -2.44 -11.88
CA ASN A 40 -4.76 -1.37 -12.68
C ASN A 40 -4.30 -0.20 -11.80
N ILE A 41 -3.03 -0.24 -11.38
CA ILE A 41 -2.38 0.84 -10.62
C ILE A 41 -1.56 1.80 -11.51
N SER A 42 -1.80 1.83 -12.82
CA SER A 42 -1.14 2.80 -13.72
C SER A 42 -1.45 4.27 -13.39
N ALA A 43 -2.51 4.54 -12.61
CA ALA A 43 -2.76 5.88 -12.08
C ALA A 43 -1.63 6.39 -11.14
N LEU A 44 -0.87 5.47 -10.53
CA LEU A 44 0.33 5.82 -9.76
C LEU A 44 1.47 6.38 -10.63
N ASP A 45 1.40 6.17 -11.95
CA ASP A 45 2.35 6.72 -12.94
C ASP A 45 2.28 8.25 -13.04
N LYS A 46 1.26 8.89 -12.46
CA LYS A 46 1.02 10.35 -12.51
C LYS A 46 1.72 11.16 -11.41
N GLY A 47 2.70 10.57 -10.71
CA GLY A 47 3.56 11.32 -9.79
C GLY A 47 3.30 11.09 -8.30
N TYR A 48 2.74 9.95 -7.90
CA TYR A 48 2.77 9.55 -6.50
C TYR A 48 4.21 9.25 -6.09
N SER A 49 4.81 10.17 -5.32
CA SER A 49 6.11 9.98 -4.69
C SER A 49 5.89 9.70 -3.21
N TYR A 50 6.26 8.50 -2.76
CA TYR A 50 6.41 8.20 -1.33
C TYR A 50 7.89 8.31 -0.99
N THR A 51 8.20 9.05 0.06
CA THR A 51 9.59 9.36 0.42
C THR A 51 10.15 8.43 1.48
N ASN A 52 9.27 7.69 2.16
CA ASN A 52 9.59 6.80 3.27
C ASN A 52 8.57 5.64 3.38
N GLU A 53 8.84 4.69 4.29
CA GLU A 53 7.98 3.52 4.52
C GLU A 53 6.56 3.88 4.98
N VAL A 54 6.40 4.92 5.80
CA VAL A 54 5.08 5.36 6.27
C VAL A 54 4.24 5.82 5.09
N ASP A 55 4.78 6.70 4.24
CA ASP A 55 4.08 7.17 3.03
C ASP A 55 3.73 6.02 2.09
N PHE A 56 4.63 5.03 1.94
CA PHE A 56 4.38 3.84 1.14
C PHE A 56 3.23 2.99 1.70
N ILE A 57 3.20 2.75 3.01
CA ILE A 57 2.11 2.01 3.66
C ILE A 57 0.79 2.80 3.57
N LYS A 58 0.82 4.13 3.74
CA LYS A 58 -0.36 4.99 3.57
C LYS A 58 -0.95 4.85 2.17
N LEU A 59 -0.10 4.99 1.14
CA LEU A 59 -0.51 4.84 -0.25
C LEU A 59 -1.06 3.43 -0.53
N HIS A 60 -0.40 2.40 -0.01
CA HIS A 60 -0.90 1.03 -0.13
C HIS A 60 -2.30 0.87 0.46
N LEU A 61 -2.49 1.27 1.71
CA LEU A 61 -3.76 1.08 2.40
C LEU A 61 -4.87 1.96 1.82
N SER A 62 -4.56 3.16 1.31
CA SER A 62 -5.54 3.99 0.62
C SER A 62 -6.03 3.32 -0.68
N LEU A 63 -5.12 2.72 -1.47
CA LEU A 63 -5.50 1.99 -2.68
C LEU A 63 -6.29 0.72 -2.35
N VAL A 64 -5.95 0.00 -1.28
CA VAL A 64 -6.74 -1.14 -0.80
C VAL A 64 -8.15 -0.69 -0.41
N GLU A 65 -8.28 0.40 0.34
CA GLU A 65 -9.59 0.95 0.70
C GLU A 65 -10.40 1.31 -0.55
N ASP A 66 -9.81 2.03 -1.51
CA ASP A 66 -10.46 2.44 -2.74
C ASP A 66 -10.95 1.25 -3.56
N GLU A 67 -10.13 0.20 -3.69
CA GLU A 67 -10.51 -1.03 -4.35
C GLU A 67 -11.67 -1.71 -3.62
N LEU A 68 -11.56 -1.91 -2.31
CA LEU A 68 -12.60 -2.57 -1.51
C LEU A 68 -13.93 -1.80 -1.48
N ARG A 69 -13.91 -0.47 -1.54
CA ARG A 69 -15.12 0.35 -1.69
C ARG A 69 -15.77 0.17 -3.06
N ARG A 70 -14.98 0.04 -4.13
CA ARG A 70 -15.49 -0.20 -5.50
C ARG A 70 -16.00 -1.63 -5.70
N THR A 71 -15.43 -2.61 -5.00
CA THR A 71 -15.74 -4.04 -5.18
C THR A 71 -16.46 -4.64 -3.96
N THR A 72 -17.73 -4.30 -3.79
CA THR A 72 -18.57 -4.95 -2.77
C THR A 72 -19.14 -6.28 -3.31
N PRO A 73 -18.91 -7.43 -2.64
CA PRO A 73 -19.50 -8.70 -3.07
C PRO A 73 -21.03 -8.67 -3.04
N ASN A 74 -21.66 -9.27 -4.07
CA ASN A 74 -23.11 -9.24 -4.23
C ASN A 74 -23.86 -10.07 -3.18
N ASN A 75 -23.21 -11.06 -2.57
CA ASN A 75 -23.80 -12.03 -1.64
C ASN A 75 -23.74 -11.62 -0.16
N LEU A 76 -23.37 -10.37 0.16
CA LEU A 76 -23.37 -9.88 1.55
C LEU A 76 -24.79 -9.54 2.03
N SER A 77 -25.10 -9.93 3.26
CA SER A 77 -26.30 -9.47 3.98
C SER A 77 -26.24 -7.96 4.24
N ALA A 78 -27.39 -7.35 4.53
CA ALA A 78 -27.44 -5.92 4.88
C ALA A 78 -26.53 -5.58 6.06
N HIS A 79 -26.48 -6.44 7.08
CA HIS A 79 -25.62 -6.25 8.25
C HIS A 79 -24.13 -6.39 7.89
N GLN A 80 -23.76 -7.36 7.04
CA GLN A 80 -22.39 -7.50 6.57
C GLN A 80 -21.94 -6.28 5.74
N LYS A 81 -22.82 -5.70 4.93
CA LYS A 81 -22.54 -4.47 4.18
C LYS A 81 -22.29 -3.29 5.12
N GLN A 82 -23.12 -3.12 6.16
CA GLN A 82 -22.93 -2.09 7.18
C GLN A 82 -21.59 -2.25 7.91
N ASN A 83 -21.27 -3.47 8.36
CA ASN A 83 -20.00 -3.76 9.02
C ASN A 83 -18.81 -3.49 8.09
N ARG A 84 -18.91 -3.85 6.81
CA ARG A 84 -17.88 -3.55 5.81
C ARG A 84 -17.63 -2.05 5.70
N ILE A 85 -18.68 -1.23 5.58
CA ILE A 85 -18.55 0.24 5.51
C ILE A 85 -17.88 0.77 6.78
N LYS A 86 -18.36 0.34 7.95
CA LYS A 86 -17.76 0.71 9.25
C LYS A 86 -16.27 0.37 9.31
N CYS A 87 -15.87 -0.83 8.90
CA CYS A 87 -14.47 -1.24 8.87
C CYS A 87 -13.64 -0.44 7.88
N LEU A 88 -14.17 -0.09 6.70
CA LEU A 88 -13.47 0.74 5.73
C LEU A 88 -13.29 2.18 6.23
N ASP A 89 -14.23 2.71 7.01
CA ASP A 89 -14.10 4.03 7.65
C ASP A 89 -13.06 4.01 8.79
N ILE A 90 -12.94 2.90 9.52
CA ILE A 90 -11.88 2.69 10.50
C ILE A 90 -10.52 2.57 9.80
N LEU A 91 -10.44 1.81 8.70
CA LEU A 91 -9.22 1.68 7.90
C LEU A 91 -8.77 3.05 7.37
N ASN A 92 -9.71 3.88 6.92
CA ASN A 92 -9.45 5.24 6.49
C ASN A 92 -8.74 6.06 7.57
N LYS A 93 -9.28 6.05 8.79
CA LYS A 93 -8.65 6.74 9.94
C LYS A 93 -7.26 6.18 10.24
N TYR A 94 -7.12 4.85 10.24
CA TYR A 94 -5.86 4.18 10.54
C TYR A 94 -4.73 4.61 9.60
N TRP A 95 -4.93 4.52 8.28
CA TRP A 95 -3.86 4.92 7.36
C TRP A 95 -3.66 6.43 7.33
N ASN A 96 -4.70 7.25 7.58
CA ASN A 96 -4.49 8.69 7.72
C ASN A 96 -3.59 9.04 8.92
N ASN A 97 -3.77 8.36 10.06
CA ASN A 97 -2.97 8.54 11.26
C ASN A 97 -1.48 8.17 11.04
N GLY A 98 -1.19 7.18 10.20
CA GLY A 98 0.19 6.87 9.78
C GLY A 98 1.08 6.27 10.87
N VAL A 99 0.50 5.66 11.91
CA VAL A 99 1.22 5.01 13.00
C VAL A 99 1.17 3.50 12.78
N PHE A 100 2.30 2.92 12.37
CA PHE A 100 2.39 1.52 11.94
C PHE A 100 3.42 0.72 12.76
N PRO A 101 3.24 -0.61 12.90
CA PRO A 101 4.16 -1.47 13.64
C PRO A 101 5.61 -1.40 13.12
N LYS A 102 6.59 -1.51 14.03
CA LYS A 102 8.01 -1.54 13.70
C LYS A 102 8.66 -2.90 13.98
N ASN A 103 9.39 -3.41 12.99
CA ASN A 103 10.21 -4.62 13.09
C ASN A 103 11.43 -4.40 13.99
N THR A 104 11.24 -4.46 15.31
CA THR A 104 12.31 -4.18 16.28
C THR A 104 13.20 -5.39 16.54
N PHE A 105 12.67 -6.61 16.40
CA PHE A 105 13.39 -7.87 16.67
C PHE A 105 13.80 -8.65 15.42
N HIS A 106 13.42 -8.18 14.23
CA HIS A 106 13.66 -8.88 12.97
C HIS A 106 14.32 -7.93 11.98
N LYS A 107 15.45 -8.35 11.38
CA LYS A 107 16.14 -7.59 10.33
C LYS A 107 15.37 -7.64 9.02
N GLU A 108 14.80 -8.80 8.73
CA GLU A 108 13.96 -9.01 7.56
C GLU A 108 12.53 -8.51 7.79
N ARG A 109 11.82 -8.28 6.69
CA ARG A 109 10.41 -7.93 6.72
C ARG A 109 9.58 -9.10 7.27
N THR A 110 9.13 -8.95 8.50
CA THR A 110 8.31 -9.91 9.25
C THR A 110 6.99 -9.24 9.65
N PRO A 111 5.84 -9.90 9.52
CA PRO A 111 4.58 -9.37 10.05
C PRO A 111 4.69 -9.15 11.56
N TYR A 112 4.12 -8.05 12.06
CA TYR A 112 3.88 -7.84 13.49
C TYR A 112 2.40 -7.56 13.64
N PHE A 113 1.73 -8.31 14.52
CA PHE A 113 0.32 -8.07 14.81
C PHE A 113 0.16 -6.83 15.71
N ILE A 114 0.94 -6.80 16.80
CA ILE A 114 1.18 -5.60 17.64
C ILE A 114 2.68 -5.53 17.93
N ASP A 115 3.29 -4.35 17.73
CA ASP A 115 4.71 -4.16 18.06
C ASP A 115 4.95 -3.88 19.55
N ILE A 116 6.23 -3.76 19.91
CA ILE A 116 6.67 -3.54 21.29
C ILE A 116 6.23 -2.21 21.88
N TYR A 117 5.79 -1.27 21.03
CA TYR A 117 5.30 0.04 21.43
C TYR A 117 3.77 0.03 21.59
N GLY A 118 3.12 -1.12 21.43
CA GLY A 118 1.67 -1.24 21.45
C GLY A 118 1.02 -0.77 20.15
N THR A 119 1.77 -0.67 19.05
CA THR A 119 1.22 -0.26 17.76
C THR A 119 0.63 -1.45 17.04
N TYR A 120 -0.67 -1.39 16.75
CA TYR A 120 -1.40 -2.44 16.06
C TYR A 120 -1.15 -2.35 14.55
N CYS A 121 -1.11 -3.50 13.88
CA CYS A 121 -1.20 -3.54 12.42
C CYS A 121 -2.62 -3.18 11.95
N ALA A 122 -2.83 -3.05 10.63
CA ALA A 122 -4.14 -2.69 10.08
C ALA A 122 -5.25 -3.67 10.52
N VAL A 123 -4.98 -4.97 10.49
CA VAL A 123 -5.94 -6.01 10.89
C VAL A 123 -6.20 -5.96 12.39
N GLY A 124 -5.15 -5.87 13.22
CA GLY A 124 -5.28 -5.75 14.66
C GLY A 124 -6.09 -4.51 15.05
N TYR A 125 -5.82 -3.37 14.41
CA TYR A 125 -6.51 -2.11 14.65
C TYR A 125 -8.01 -2.21 14.32
N LEU A 126 -8.37 -2.84 13.19
CA LEU A 126 -9.76 -3.09 12.84
C LEU A 126 -10.48 -3.98 13.87
N ILE A 127 -9.82 -5.02 14.37
CA ILE A 127 -10.37 -5.92 15.40
C ILE A 127 -10.59 -5.15 16.71
N GLY A 128 -9.61 -4.37 17.16
CA GLY A 128 -9.72 -3.55 18.37
C GLY A 128 -10.86 -2.53 18.28
N GLU A 129 -10.88 -1.72 17.22
CA GLU A 129 -11.89 -0.66 17.01
C GLU A 129 -13.31 -1.18 16.76
N THR A 130 -13.45 -2.47 16.43
CA THR A 130 -14.76 -3.11 16.31
C THR A 130 -15.24 -3.79 17.60
N GLY A 131 -14.48 -3.64 18.70
CA GLY A 131 -14.85 -4.09 20.04
C GLY A 131 -14.27 -5.44 20.45
N PHE A 132 -13.27 -5.94 19.73
CA PHE A 132 -12.67 -7.26 19.96
C PHE A 132 -11.19 -7.17 20.35
N ASP A 133 -10.80 -6.15 21.12
CA ASP A 133 -9.40 -5.92 21.49
C ASP A 133 -8.75 -7.12 22.19
N GLU A 134 -9.50 -7.83 23.04
CA GLU A 134 -9.04 -9.07 23.68
C GLU A 134 -8.60 -10.13 22.66
N VAL A 135 -9.27 -10.21 21.51
CA VAL A 135 -8.89 -11.11 20.41
C VAL A 135 -7.59 -10.63 19.77
N ALA A 136 -7.44 -9.33 19.55
CA ALA A 136 -6.21 -8.78 18.99
C ALA A 136 -5.00 -9.02 19.91
N GLN A 137 -5.20 -8.84 21.22
CA GLN A 137 -4.21 -9.13 22.24
C GLN A 137 -3.86 -10.62 22.32
N LYS A 138 -4.86 -11.51 22.21
CA LYS A 138 -4.62 -12.94 22.15
C LYS A 138 -3.77 -13.34 20.93
N ILE A 139 -4.08 -12.80 19.75
CA ILE A 139 -3.29 -13.04 18.53
C ILE A 139 -1.86 -12.51 18.71
N HIS A 140 -1.69 -11.34 19.34
CA HIS A 140 -0.37 -10.82 19.67
C HIS A 140 0.41 -11.79 20.58
N GLN A 141 -0.22 -12.37 21.60
CA GLN A 141 0.44 -13.30 22.51
C GLN A 141 0.78 -14.66 21.86
N GLU A 142 -0.12 -15.18 21.03
CA GLU A 142 -0.01 -16.55 20.52
C GLU A 142 0.62 -16.63 19.12
N ASN A 143 0.55 -15.56 18.32
CA ASN A 143 0.93 -15.59 16.90
C ASN A 143 1.37 -14.20 16.36
N ASN A 144 2.12 -13.41 17.13
CA ASN A 144 2.46 -12.03 16.75
C ASN A 144 3.11 -11.88 15.36
N TYR A 145 3.84 -12.90 14.92
CA TYR A 145 4.62 -12.88 13.69
C TYR A 145 4.02 -13.73 12.57
N GLY A 146 2.79 -14.19 12.75
CA GLY A 146 2.09 -15.04 11.80
C GLY A 146 1.96 -14.37 10.43
N TYR A 147 2.38 -15.08 9.38
CA TYR A 147 2.12 -14.69 8.00
C TYR A 147 0.93 -15.51 7.46
N ILE A 148 -0.03 -14.82 6.87
CA ILE A 148 -1.12 -15.43 6.12
C ILE A 148 -0.87 -15.10 4.65
N LYS A 149 -0.82 -16.13 3.82
CA LYS A 149 -0.73 -15.95 2.37
C LYS A 149 -2.13 -15.61 1.84
N ASP A 150 -2.20 -14.59 1.00
CA ASP A 150 -3.40 -14.22 0.24
C ASP A 150 -3.73 -15.26 -0.85
#